data_AF-X1F5N1-F1
#
_entry.id   AF-X1F5N1-F1
#
_cell.length_a   1.000
_cell.length_b   1.000
_cell.length_c   1.000
_cell.angle_alpha   90.00
_cell.angle_beta   90.00
_cell.angle_gamma   90.00
#
_symmetry.space_group_name_H-M   'P 1'
#
loop_
_entity.id
_entity.type
_entity.pdbx_description
1 polymer ?
#
loop_
_entity_poly.entity_id
_entity_poly.type
_entity_poly.pdbx_seq_one_letter_code
_entity_poly.pdbx_strand_id
1 'polypeptide(L)'
;MNNKEVAKVFQDIADLLELKGENPFKIRAYQKVVRSIEHLPVEVEQLVREDRLKEIPGVGEAITKKITELITTGKLGYYEKLKADFPDGISTLLDIPGVGPKIAMLLSTELEISSVDELEAAIVGGNVARLYRMGDKTAENILHQIQAMRRKDQRIPIGEALPVVDDILSRLSPES
;
A
#
# COMPACT_ATOMS: atom_id res chain seq x y z
N MET A 1 9.71 -9.04 -5.13
CA MET A 1 8.76 -7.91 -4.95
C MET A 1 8.21 -7.58 -6.33
N ASN A 2 6.90 -7.40 -6.51
CA ASN A 2 6.30 -7.28 -7.85
C ASN A 2 6.22 -5.82 -8.35
N ASN A 3 5.98 -5.64 -9.66
CA ASN A 3 5.90 -4.32 -10.29
C ASN A 3 4.86 -3.40 -9.64
N LYS A 4 3.71 -3.96 -9.22
CA LYS A 4 2.62 -3.20 -8.59
C LYS A 4 3.02 -2.66 -7.22
N GLU A 5 3.75 -3.44 -6.44
CA GLU A 5 4.29 -3.03 -5.14
C GLU A 5 5.29 -1.89 -5.30
N VAL A 6 6.19 -1.98 -6.29
CA VAL A 6 7.15 -0.91 -6.60
C VAL A 6 6.40 0.36 -7.02
N ALA A 7 5.47 0.22 -7.97
CA ALA A 7 4.66 1.33 -8.45
C ALA A 7 3.89 2.00 -7.30
N LYS A 8 3.32 1.22 -6.37
CA LYS A 8 2.61 1.74 -5.20
C LYS A 8 3.51 2.59 -4.31
N VAL A 9 4.72 2.12 -3.97
CA VAL A 9 5.66 2.91 -3.14
C VAL A 9 6.04 4.22 -3.83
N PHE A 10 6.29 4.19 -5.14
CA PHE A 10 6.62 5.41 -5.89
C PHE A 10 5.43 6.36 -6.05
N GLN A 11 4.22 5.81 -6.12
CA GLN A 11 2.97 6.59 -6.14
C GLN A 11 2.77 7.27 -4.78
N ASP A 12 2.99 6.55 -3.68
CA ASP A 12 2.90 7.13 -2.34
C ASP A 12 3.92 8.25 -2.14
N ILE A 13 5.15 8.09 -2.64
CA ILE A 13 6.15 9.17 -2.62
C ILE A 13 5.64 10.39 -3.38
N ALA A 14 5.08 10.22 -4.58
CA ALA A 14 4.56 11.32 -5.37
C ALA A 14 3.44 12.06 -4.62
N ASP A 15 2.52 11.31 -4.01
CA ASP A 15 1.40 11.87 -3.25
C ASP A 15 1.88 12.58 -1.97
N LEU A 16 2.82 12.02 -1.22
CA LEU A 16 3.43 12.69 -0.06
C LEU A 16 4.16 13.98 -0.45
N LEU A 17 4.91 13.97 -1.57
CA LEU A 17 5.55 15.18 -2.08
C LEU A 17 4.53 16.24 -2.49
N GLU A 18 3.41 15.84 -3.10
CA GLU A 18 2.32 16.73 -3.44
C GLU A 18 1.70 17.36 -2.19
N LEU A 19 1.44 16.57 -1.15
CA LEU A 19 0.93 17.05 0.14
C LEU A 19 1.89 18.03 0.82
N LYS A 20 3.20 17.81 0.71
CA LYS A 20 4.23 18.70 1.23
C LYS A 20 4.38 20.00 0.43
N GLY A 21 3.72 20.12 -0.73
CA GLY A 21 3.87 21.27 -1.63
C GLY A 21 5.25 21.34 -2.30
N GLU A 22 5.91 20.19 -2.48
CA GLU A 22 7.21 20.12 -3.16
C GLU A 22 7.11 20.46 -4.65
N ASN A 23 8.27 20.54 -5.30
CA ASN A 23 8.36 20.98 -6.69
C ASN A 23 7.49 20.11 -7.64
N PRO A 24 6.55 20.70 -8.42
CA PRO A 24 5.68 19.98 -9.36
C PRO A 24 6.44 19.14 -10.39
N PHE A 25 7.64 19.56 -10.80
CA PHE A 25 8.47 18.80 -11.72
C PHE A 25 8.97 17.49 -11.08
N LYS A 26 9.33 17.51 -9.79
CA LYS A 26 9.71 16.28 -9.07
C LYS A 26 8.52 15.34 -8.94
N ILE A 27 7.36 15.85 -8.54
CA ILE A 27 6.13 15.04 -8.40
C ILE A 27 5.78 14.35 -9.73
N ARG A 28 5.79 15.11 -10.84
CA ARG A 28 5.54 14.56 -12.18
C ARG A 28 6.58 13.53 -12.59
N ALA A 29 7.84 13.69 -12.19
CA ALA A 29 8.88 12.69 -12.46
C ALA A 29 8.57 11.36 -11.77
N TYR A 30 8.18 11.36 -10.50
CA TYR A 30 7.75 10.15 -9.79
C TYR A 30 6.50 9.54 -10.42
N GLN A 31 5.48 10.33 -10.74
CA GLN A 31 4.26 9.84 -11.41
C GLN A 31 4.55 9.21 -12.78
N LYS A 32 5.51 9.77 -13.54
CA LYS A 32 5.94 9.19 -14.81
C LYS A 32 6.58 7.81 -14.60
N VAL A 33 7.44 7.68 -13.60
CA VAL A 33 8.07 6.40 -13.23
C VAL A 33 7.03 5.36 -12.83
N VAL A 34 6.03 5.73 -12.01
CA VAL A 34 4.92 4.84 -11.62
C VAL A 34 4.25 4.27 -12.87
N ARG A 35 3.80 5.13 -13.79
CA ARG A 35 3.15 4.70 -15.03
C ARG A 35 4.04 3.78 -15.86
N SER A 36 5.34 4.09 -15.96
CA SER A 36 6.27 3.26 -16.71
C SER A 36 6.49 1.89 -16.08
N ILE A 37 6.47 1.77 -14.75
CA ILE A 37 6.60 0.49 -14.03
C ILE A 37 5.32 -0.35 -14.15
N GLU A 38 4.13 0.28 -14.07
CA GLU A 38 2.85 -0.42 -14.19
C GLU A 38 2.64 -1.07 -15.56
N HIS A 39 3.11 -0.41 -16.62
CA HIS A 39 2.98 -0.88 -18.01
C HIS A 39 4.20 -1.67 -18.48
N LEU A 40 5.13 -1.97 -17.58
CA LEU A 40 6.36 -2.66 -17.91
C LEU A 40 6.03 -4.13 -18.30
N PRO A 41 6.48 -4.61 -19.47
CA PRO A 41 6.18 -5.96 -19.93
C PRO A 41 7.00 -7.05 -19.20
N VAL A 42 8.04 -6.64 -18.49
CA VAL A 42 8.94 -7.50 -17.74
C VAL A 42 8.94 -7.12 -16.26
N GLU A 43 9.41 -8.02 -15.40
CA GLU A 43 9.52 -7.73 -13.97
C GLU A 43 10.62 -6.71 -13.69
N VAL A 44 10.35 -5.73 -12.83
CA VAL A 44 11.35 -4.75 -12.36
C VAL A 44 12.55 -5.45 -11.73
N GLU A 45 12.31 -6.55 -11.01
CA GLU A 45 13.37 -7.34 -10.36
C GLU A 45 14.35 -7.96 -11.38
N GLN A 46 13.86 -8.33 -12.56
CA GLN A 46 14.72 -8.78 -13.65
C GLN A 46 15.55 -7.61 -14.20
N LEU A 47 14.94 -6.46 -14.45
CA LEU A 47 15.67 -5.27 -14.93
C LEU A 47 16.73 -4.78 -13.95
N VAL A 48 16.51 -4.93 -12.64
CA VAL A 48 17.53 -4.65 -11.61
C VAL A 48 18.72 -5.58 -11.76
N ARG A 49 18.48 -6.89 -11.91
CA ARG A 49 19.54 -7.91 -12.07
C ARG A 49 20.36 -7.71 -13.35
N GLU A 50 19.71 -7.26 -14.41
CA GLU A 50 20.37 -7.01 -15.70
C GLU A 50 21.00 -5.60 -15.80
N ASP A 51 20.89 -4.76 -14.77
CA ASP A 51 21.28 -3.34 -14.77
C ASP A 51 20.65 -2.50 -15.92
N ARG A 52 19.42 -2.87 -16.31
CA ARG A 52 18.67 -2.29 -17.42
C ARG A 52 17.56 -1.34 -16.99
N LEU A 53 17.49 -0.98 -15.71
CA LEU A 53 16.50 -0.04 -15.18
C LEU A 53 16.52 1.34 -15.88
N LYS A 54 17.68 1.76 -16.40
CA LYS A 54 17.82 3.03 -17.13
C LYS A 54 17.09 3.04 -18.48
N GLU A 55 16.67 1.88 -19.00
CA GLU A 55 15.86 1.79 -20.21
C GLU A 55 14.41 2.24 -19.98
N ILE A 56 13.96 2.28 -18.72
CA ILE A 56 12.60 2.69 -18.37
C ILE A 56 12.45 4.22 -18.56
N PRO A 57 11.48 4.69 -19.35
CA PRO A 57 11.28 6.11 -19.57
C PRO A 57 11.06 6.90 -18.27
N GLY A 58 11.92 7.88 -18.00
CA GLY A 58 11.83 8.71 -16.78
C GLY A 58 12.57 8.15 -15.57
N VAL A 59 13.15 6.96 -15.67
CA VAL A 59 14.07 6.41 -14.64
C VAL A 59 15.48 6.93 -14.91
N GLY A 60 15.88 7.96 -14.15
CA GLY A 60 17.27 8.42 -14.10
C GLY A 60 18.06 7.74 -12.97
N GLU A 61 19.34 8.09 -12.79
CA GLU A 61 20.22 7.45 -11.81
C GLU A 61 19.69 7.49 -10.37
N ALA A 62 19.08 8.60 -9.98
CA ALA A 62 18.51 8.77 -8.65
C ALA A 62 17.26 7.91 -8.41
N ILE A 63 16.55 7.51 -9.47
CA ILE A 63 15.40 6.61 -9.40
C ILE A 63 15.89 5.16 -9.46
N THR A 64 16.85 4.85 -10.33
CA THR A 64 17.52 3.54 -10.40
C THR A 64 17.99 3.10 -9.02
N LYS A 65 18.75 3.96 -8.31
CA LYS A 65 19.24 3.64 -6.96
C LYS A 65 18.10 3.33 -5.97
N LYS A 66 16.99 4.08 -6.02
CA LYS A 66 15.84 3.86 -5.14
C LYS A 66 15.10 2.57 -5.46
N ILE A 67 14.91 2.25 -6.74
CA ILE A 67 14.29 0.99 -7.16
C ILE A 67 15.16 -0.18 -6.71
N THR A 68 16.47 -0.12 -6.96
CA THR A 68 17.42 -1.15 -6.52
C THR A 68 17.41 -1.34 -5.01
N GLU A 69 17.45 -0.24 -4.22
CA GLU A 69 17.35 -0.29 -2.76
C GLU A 69 16.06 -0.98 -2.30
N LEU A 70 14.93 -0.57 -2.88
CA LEU A 70 13.61 -1.10 -2.53
C LEU A 70 13.48 -2.59 -2.87
N ILE A 71 14.00 -3.02 -4.02
CA ILE A 71 13.98 -4.44 -4.41
C ILE A 71 14.93 -5.28 -3.55
N THR A 72 16.11 -4.75 -3.21
CA THR A 72 17.14 -5.52 -2.49
C THR A 72 16.85 -5.62 -0.99
N THR A 73 16.34 -4.54 -0.39
CA THR A 73 16.15 -4.45 1.06
C THR A 73 14.68 -4.61 1.48
N GLY A 74 13.75 -4.52 0.53
CA GLY A 74 12.30 -4.50 0.79
C GLY A 74 11.80 -3.17 1.38
N LYS A 75 12.69 -2.20 1.61
CA LYS A 75 12.36 -0.88 2.18
C LYS A 75 13.08 0.21 1.40
N LEU A 76 12.57 1.43 1.50
CA LEU A 76 13.19 2.58 0.86
C LEU A 76 13.39 3.68 1.90
N GLY A 77 14.63 3.95 2.29
CA GLY A 77 14.93 4.91 3.34
C GLY A 77 14.41 6.32 3.03
N TYR A 78 14.33 6.69 1.75
CA TYR A 78 13.71 7.95 1.32
C TYR A 78 12.21 8.01 1.62
N TYR A 79 11.50 6.90 1.41
CA TYR A 79 10.06 6.80 1.69
C TYR A 79 9.79 6.86 3.20
N GLU A 80 10.56 6.13 4.00
CA GLU A 80 10.45 6.14 5.46
C GLU A 80 10.69 7.53 6.04
N LYS A 81 11.73 8.24 5.56
CA LYS A 81 11.99 9.63 5.98
C LYS A 81 10.85 10.56 5.60
N LEU A 82 10.29 10.38 4.40
CA LEU A 82 9.19 11.21 3.95
C LEU A 82 7.92 10.96 4.78
N LYS A 83 7.64 9.71 5.18
CA LYS A 83 6.55 9.39 6.12
C LYS A 83 6.74 10.07 7.47
N ALA A 84 7.97 10.11 7.99
CA ALA A 84 8.28 10.70 9.29
C ALA A 84 8.11 12.22 9.36
N ASP A 85 8.01 12.91 8.22
CA ASP A 85 7.72 14.35 8.17
C ASP A 85 6.23 14.67 8.41
N PHE A 86 5.35 13.66 8.41
CA PHE A 86 3.91 13.80 8.58
C PHE A 86 3.46 13.46 10.01
N PRO A 87 2.27 13.96 10.45
CA PRO A 87 1.71 13.66 11.76
C PRO A 87 1.71 12.17 12.15
N ASP A 88 1.88 11.93 13.45
CA ASP A 88 1.85 10.60 14.03
C ASP A 88 0.54 9.88 13.66
N GLY A 89 0.67 8.62 13.22
CA GLY A 89 -0.46 7.79 12.78
C GLY A 89 -0.64 7.69 11.27
N ILE A 90 -0.10 8.63 10.47
CA ILE A 90 -0.15 8.52 9.00
C ILE A 90 0.58 7.27 8.50
N SER A 91 1.71 6.91 9.13
CA SER A 91 2.41 5.65 8.83
C SER A 91 1.51 4.44 9.02
N THR A 92 0.80 4.37 10.16
CA THR A 92 -0.16 3.32 10.48
C THR A 92 -1.30 3.24 9.47
N LEU A 93 -1.84 4.39 9.07
CA LEU A 93 -2.91 4.45 8.08
C LEU A 93 -2.44 4.01 6.68
N LEU A 94 -1.22 4.39 6.29
CA LEU A 94 -0.62 4.00 5.01
C LEU A 94 -0.36 2.50 4.87
N ASP A 95 -0.19 1.81 6.00
CA ASP A 95 0.00 0.36 6.01
C ASP A 95 -1.31 -0.39 5.68
N ILE A 96 -2.47 0.28 5.75
CA ILE A 96 -3.76 -0.29 5.40
C ILE A 96 -3.90 -0.37 3.86
N PRO A 97 -4.12 -1.55 3.28
CA PRO A 97 -4.38 -1.69 1.86
C PRO A 97 -5.59 -0.84 1.43
N GLY A 98 -5.41 -0.05 0.38
CA GLY A 98 -6.44 0.87 -0.11
C GLY A 98 -6.40 2.27 0.51
N VAL A 99 -5.60 2.48 1.54
CA VAL A 99 -5.34 3.82 2.10
C VAL A 99 -4.01 4.34 1.56
N GLY A 100 -4.08 5.36 0.70
CA GLY A 100 -2.90 6.08 0.21
C GLY A 100 -2.65 7.38 0.98
N PRO A 101 -1.53 8.09 0.74
CA PRO A 101 -1.15 9.28 1.52
C PRO A 101 -2.20 10.39 1.54
N LYS A 102 -2.85 10.64 0.41
CA LYS A 102 -3.94 11.62 0.30
C LYS A 102 -5.13 11.27 1.20
N ILE A 103 -5.44 9.98 1.30
CA ILE A 103 -6.53 9.46 2.13
C ILE A 103 -6.14 9.54 3.60
N ALA A 104 -4.93 9.07 3.94
CA ALA A 104 -4.39 9.13 5.30
C ALA A 104 -4.37 10.57 5.82
N MET A 105 -3.92 11.53 5.01
CA MET A 105 -3.92 12.95 5.39
C MET A 105 -5.33 13.51 5.58
N LEU A 106 -6.27 13.14 4.70
CA LEU A 106 -7.67 13.56 4.83
C LEU A 106 -8.29 13.03 6.12
N LEU A 107 -8.10 11.75 6.44
CA LEU A 107 -8.60 11.12 7.66
C LEU A 107 -7.98 11.75 8.92
N SER A 108 -6.68 12.02 8.88
CA SER A 108 -5.96 12.65 9.99
C SER A 108 -6.38 14.12 10.18
N THR A 109 -6.61 14.88 9.11
CA THR A 109 -6.94 16.31 9.21
C THR A 109 -8.42 16.56 9.51
N GLU A 110 -9.33 15.81 8.90
CA GLU A 110 -10.78 16.04 9.03
C GLU A 110 -11.41 15.31 10.21
N LEU A 111 -10.86 14.14 10.57
CA LEU A 111 -11.42 13.27 11.62
C LEU A 111 -10.47 13.03 12.78
N GLU A 112 -9.26 13.61 12.77
CA GLU A 112 -8.23 13.44 13.80
C GLU A 112 -7.88 11.97 14.07
N ILE A 113 -8.02 11.12 13.04
CA ILE A 113 -7.76 9.67 13.13
C ILE A 113 -6.25 9.43 13.01
N SER A 114 -5.71 8.69 13.98
CA SER A 114 -4.30 8.32 14.03
C SER A 114 -4.07 6.80 14.15
N SER A 115 -5.13 6.03 14.37
CA SER A 115 -5.06 4.58 14.54
C SER A 115 -6.04 3.80 13.65
N VAL A 116 -5.77 2.50 13.49
CA VAL A 116 -6.66 1.57 12.75
C VAL A 116 -8.02 1.44 13.44
N ASP A 117 -8.04 1.46 14.77
CA ASP A 117 -9.24 1.28 15.58
C ASP A 117 -10.18 2.49 15.46
N GLU A 118 -9.61 3.69 15.51
CA GLU A 118 -10.33 4.94 15.25
C GLU A 118 -10.89 4.99 13.83
N LEU A 119 -10.11 4.53 12.84
CA LEU A 119 -10.58 4.44 11.45
C LEU A 119 -11.76 3.49 11.31
N GLU A 120 -11.69 2.30 11.91
CA GLU A 120 -12.79 1.34 11.91
C GLU A 120 -14.05 1.94 12.55
N ALA A 121 -13.93 2.58 13.71
CA ALA A 121 -15.04 3.25 14.38
C ALA A 121 -15.64 4.38 13.52
N ALA A 122 -14.80 5.17 12.86
CA ALA A 122 -15.25 6.26 11.99
C ALA A 122 -15.93 5.76 10.71
N ILE A 123 -15.52 4.61 10.17
CA ILE A 123 -16.20 3.97 9.03
C ILE A 123 -17.56 3.44 9.47
N VAL A 124 -17.63 2.71 10.59
CA VAL A 124 -18.89 2.17 11.13
C VAL A 124 -19.86 3.29 11.51
N GLY A 125 -19.35 4.41 12.03
CA GLY A 125 -20.14 5.61 12.32
C GLY A 125 -20.58 6.40 11.08
N GLY A 126 -20.17 6.00 9.88
CA GLY A 126 -20.51 6.67 8.62
C GLY A 126 -19.84 8.04 8.43
N ASN A 127 -18.85 8.39 9.26
CA ASN A 127 -18.15 9.67 9.17
C ASN A 127 -17.20 9.68 7.96
N VAL A 128 -16.54 8.56 7.68
CA VAL A 128 -15.64 8.43 6.53
C VAL A 128 -16.42 8.56 5.23
N ALA A 129 -17.60 7.95 5.12
CA ALA A 129 -18.47 7.99 3.93
C ALA A 129 -18.90 9.42 3.51
N ARG A 130 -18.85 10.38 4.44
CA ARG A 130 -19.24 11.79 4.22
C ARG A 130 -18.12 12.65 3.66
N LEU A 131 -16.87 12.17 3.71
CA LEU A 131 -15.72 12.93 3.24
C LEU A 131 -15.64 12.93 1.70
N TYR A 132 -15.13 14.02 1.14
CA TYR A 132 -14.93 14.15 -0.29
C TYR A 132 -14.00 13.03 -0.81
N ARG A 133 -14.46 12.28 -1.84
CA ARG A 133 -13.82 11.07 -2.42
C ARG A 133 -13.85 9.81 -1.54
N MET A 134 -14.43 9.86 -0.36
CA MET A 134 -14.65 8.71 0.51
C MET A 134 -16.12 8.30 0.45
N GLY A 135 -16.61 7.83 -0.70
CA GLY A 135 -17.98 7.31 -0.76
C GLY A 135 -18.14 5.99 0.01
N ASP A 136 -19.38 5.53 0.19
CA ASP A 136 -19.70 4.29 0.91
C ASP A 136 -18.87 3.10 0.44
N LYS A 137 -18.77 2.91 -0.87
CA LYS A 137 -18.00 1.81 -1.48
C LYS A 137 -16.51 1.84 -1.09
N THR A 138 -15.91 3.02 -1.00
CA THR A 138 -14.50 3.15 -0.61
C THR A 138 -14.34 2.83 0.88
N ALA A 139 -15.23 3.36 1.72
CA ALA A 139 -15.24 3.10 3.16
C ALA A 139 -15.43 1.61 3.47
N GLU A 140 -16.38 0.95 2.81
CA GLU A 140 -16.61 -0.50 2.91
C GLU A 140 -15.39 -1.32 2.49
N ASN A 141 -14.74 -0.94 1.37
CA ASN A 141 -13.52 -1.60 0.93
C ASN A 141 -12.41 -1.48 1.97
N ILE A 142 -12.19 -0.29 2.54
CA ILE A 142 -11.18 -0.07 3.57
C ILE A 142 -11.51 -0.91 4.81
N LEU A 143 -12.77 -0.92 5.26
CA LEU A 143 -13.21 -1.75 6.39
C LEU A 143 -12.94 -3.23 6.15
N HIS A 144 -13.25 -3.73 4.94
CA HIS A 144 -12.98 -5.11 4.58
C HIS A 144 -11.47 -5.44 4.63
N GLN A 145 -10.61 -4.51 4.20
CA GLN A 145 -9.15 -4.68 4.30
C GLN A 145 -8.67 -4.68 5.76
N ILE A 146 -9.17 -3.77 6.60
CA ILE A 146 -8.85 -3.73 8.03
C ILE A 146 -9.22 -5.07 8.71
N GLN A 147 -10.42 -5.57 8.44
CA GLN A 147 -10.86 -6.87 8.98
C GLN A 147 -10.04 -8.05 8.44
N ALA A 148 -9.63 -8.00 7.18
CA ALA A 148 -8.77 -9.02 6.59
C ALA A 148 -7.37 -9.03 7.24
N MET A 149 -6.80 -7.85 7.53
CA MET A 149 -5.52 -7.73 8.24
C MET A 149 -5.61 -8.31 9.65
N ARG A 150 -6.64 -7.93 10.43
CA ARG A 150 -6.85 -8.46 11.79
C ARG A 150 -7.02 -9.98 11.82
N ARG A 151 -7.75 -10.55 10.86
CA ARG A 151 -7.89 -12.01 10.73
C ARG A 151 -6.57 -12.70 10.42
N LYS A 152 -5.67 -12.05 9.70
CA LYS A 152 -4.34 -12.59 9.38
C LYS A 152 -3.41 -12.63 10.59
N ASP A 153 -3.59 -11.70 11.53
CA ASP A 153 -2.87 -11.68 12.82
C ASP A 153 -3.47 -12.63 13.87
N GLN A 154 -4.74 -13.03 13.73
CA GLN A 154 -5.32 -14.12 14.52
C GLN A 154 -4.79 -15.46 14.06
N ARG A 155 -3.73 -15.95 14.72
CA ARG A 155 -3.32 -17.36 14.61
C ARG A 155 -4.42 -18.25 15.17
N ILE A 156 -4.99 -19.11 14.32
CA ILE A 156 -5.91 -20.16 14.75
C ILE A 156 -5.07 -21.34 15.28
N PRO A 157 -5.27 -21.80 16.53
CA PRO A 157 -4.60 -22.98 17.05
C PRO A 157 -4.84 -24.20 16.15
N ILE A 158 -3.81 -24.99 15.90
CA ILE A 158 -3.91 -26.15 14.98
C ILE A 158 -4.98 -27.16 15.40
N GLY A 159 -5.25 -27.28 16.71
CA GLY A 159 -6.31 -28.15 17.23
C GLY A 159 -7.73 -27.70 16.88
N GLU A 160 -7.94 -26.41 16.60
CA GLU A 160 -9.22 -25.87 16.14
C GLU A 160 -9.33 -25.90 14.61
N ALA A 161 -8.21 -25.70 13.91
CA ALA A 161 -8.17 -25.73 12.44
C ALA A 161 -8.28 -27.15 11.86
N LEU A 162 -7.62 -28.14 12.47
CA LEU A 162 -7.55 -29.52 11.94
C LEU A 162 -8.92 -30.16 11.69
N PRO A 163 -9.89 -30.14 12.62
CA PRO A 163 -11.20 -30.76 12.41
C PRO A 163 -11.97 -30.16 11.21
N VAL A 164 -11.83 -28.85 10.99
CA VAL A 164 -12.47 -28.15 9.86
C VAL A 164 -11.80 -28.53 8.54
N VAL A 165 -10.47 -28.63 8.54
CA VAL A 165 -9.71 -29.08 7.35
C VAL A 165 -10.06 -30.52 7.00
N ASP A 166 -10.14 -31.41 8.00
CA ASP A 166 -10.50 -32.82 7.79
C ASP A 166 -11.93 -32.97 7.26
N ASP A 167 -12.90 -32.19 7.76
CA ASP A 167 -14.27 -32.16 7.21
C ASP A 167 -14.28 -31.69 5.75
N ILE A 168 -13.53 -30.64 5.40
CA ILE A 168 -13.44 -30.16 4.02
C ILE A 168 -12.77 -31.20 3.11
N LEU A 169 -11.67 -31.81 3.56
CA LEU A 169 -10.98 -32.88 2.82
C LEU A 169 -11.88 -34.09 2.60
N SER A 170 -12.71 -34.45 3.59
CA SER A 170 -13.66 -35.56 3.46
C SER A 170 -14.71 -35.32 2.37
N ARG A 171 -15.10 -34.05 2.14
CA ARG A 171 -16.08 -33.66 1.11
C ARG A 171 -15.47 -33.43 -0.27
N LEU A 172 -14.16 -33.18 -0.34
CA LEU A 172 -13.42 -32.98 -1.59
C LEU A 172 -12.78 -34.25 -2.12
N SER A 173 -12.68 -35.30 -1.30
CA SER A 173 -12.22 -36.60 -1.75
C SER A 173 -13.35 -37.28 -2.54
N PRO A 174 -13.17 -37.56 -3.85
CA PRO A 174 -14.14 -38.36 -4.59
C PRO A 174 -14.21 -39.74 -3.94
N GLU A 175 -15.41 -40.17 -3.56
CA GLU A 175 -15.67 -41.57 -3.19
C GLU A 175 -15.11 -42.46 -4.30
N SER A 176 -14.10 -43.26 -3.95
CA SER A 176 -13.52 -44.28 -4.83
C SER A 176 -14.28 -45.59 -4.67
#